data_AF-A0A1R1SKW2-F1
#
_entry.id   AF-A0A1R1SKW2-F1
#
_cell.length_a   1.000
_cell.length_b   1.000
_cell.length_c   1.000
_cell.angle_alpha   90.00
_cell.angle_beta   90.00
_cell.angle_gamma   90.00
#
_symmetry.space_group_name_H-M   'P 1'
#
loop_
_entity.id
_entity.type
_entity.pdbx_description
1 polymer ?
#
loop_
_entity_poly.entity_id
_entity_poly.type
_entity_poly.pdbx_seq_one_letter_code
_entity_poly.pdbx_strand_id
1 'polypeptide(L)'
;MRASGLVGEHALKLLGDESGAVIQDRHGPLYWLVEPGSADGWDVRQVHVLGGAAARASYVGVPPAHWTGPPGIHWRIPVGPGRYLTDPALLRQSLALAARAELGPAGEAGPVTSRICVRCDRPTSTPVVVGQAHSASAGGRDIYSCPTCVRTFPQPVDPITQIDALRRTRQEGA
;
A
#
# COMPACT_ATOMS: atom_id res chain seq x y z
N MET A 1 1.95 -8.17 -13.39
CA MET A 1 1.29 -7.59 -12.20
C MET A 1 1.72 -8.33 -10.94
N ARG A 2 1.95 -7.65 -9.81
CA ARG A 2 2.32 -8.25 -8.51
C ARG A 2 1.27 -7.93 -7.45
N ALA A 3 0.80 -8.91 -6.70
CA ALA A 3 -0.01 -8.70 -5.49
C ALA A 3 0.68 -9.30 -4.26
N SER A 4 0.39 -8.78 -3.06
CA SER A 4 0.79 -9.44 -1.81
C SER A 4 0.21 -10.84 -1.71
N GLY A 5 0.81 -11.73 -0.91
CA GLY A 5 0.35 -13.11 -0.78
C GLY A 5 -1.12 -13.21 -0.40
N LEU A 6 -1.52 -12.53 0.66
CA LEU A 6 -2.87 -12.63 1.21
C LEU A 6 -3.96 -12.07 0.26
N VAL A 7 -3.73 -10.90 -0.37
CA VAL A 7 -4.65 -10.37 -1.40
C VAL A 7 -4.64 -11.24 -2.65
N GLY A 8 -3.46 -11.73 -3.06
CA GLY A 8 -3.29 -12.56 -4.24
C GLY A 8 -4.00 -13.91 -4.12
N GLU A 9 -3.86 -14.60 -2.99
CA GLU A 9 -4.53 -15.89 -2.75
C GLU A 9 -6.05 -15.75 -2.81
N HIS A 10 -6.60 -14.68 -2.23
CA HIS A 10 -8.04 -14.43 -2.28
C HIS A 10 -8.48 -14.09 -3.72
N ALA A 11 -7.76 -13.21 -4.42
CA ALA A 11 -8.08 -12.90 -5.82
C ALA A 11 -8.01 -14.14 -6.73
N LEU A 12 -7.07 -15.06 -6.47
CA LEU A 12 -6.97 -16.32 -7.19
C LEU A 12 -8.22 -17.19 -6.98
N LYS A 13 -8.74 -17.24 -5.75
CA LYS A 13 -10.01 -17.94 -5.44
C LYS A 13 -11.21 -17.29 -6.13
N LEU A 14 -11.24 -15.96 -6.22
CA LEU A 14 -12.33 -15.23 -6.90
C LEU A 14 -12.30 -15.42 -8.41
N LEU A 15 -11.10 -15.46 -9.02
CA LEU A 15 -10.92 -15.67 -10.45
C LEU A 15 -11.26 -17.11 -10.87
N GLY A 16 -10.89 -18.10 -10.05
CA GLY A 16 -11.08 -19.51 -10.40
C GLY A 16 -10.48 -19.85 -11.76
N ASP A 17 -11.28 -20.49 -12.61
CA ASP A 17 -10.86 -20.93 -13.95
C ASP A 17 -10.63 -19.79 -14.95
N GLU A 18 -11.04 -18.57 -14.65
CA GLU A 18 -10.79 -17.39 -15.50
C GLU A 18 -9.37 -16.83 -15.33
N SER A 19 -8.60 -17.32 -14.35
CA SER A 19 -7.20 -16.93 -14.21
C SER A 19 -6.35 -17.59 -15.28
N GLY A 20 -5.51 -16.79 -15.94
CA GLY A 20 -4.34 -17.25 -16.67
C GLY A 20 -3.24 -17.72 -15.72
N ALA A 21 -2.02 -17.82 -16.24
CA ALA A 21 -0.86 -18.34 -15.54
C ALA A 21 -0.48 -17.45 -14.35
N VAL A 22 -0.13 -18.10 -13.23
CA VAL A 22 0.19 -17.43 -11.98
C VAL A 22 1.49 -17.98 -11.42
N ILE A 23 2.41 -17.07 -11.09
CA ILE A 23 3.69 -17.39 -10.47
C ILE A 23 3.63 -17.00 -9.00
N GLN A 24 4.12 -17.84 -8.09
CA GLN A 24 4.33 -17.49 -6.70
C GLN A 24 5.82 -17.62 -6.35
N ASP A 25 6.35 -16.59 -5.69
CA ASP A 25 7.71 -16.62 -5.16
C ASP A 25 7.69 -17.06 -3.68
N ARG A 26 8.11 -18.31 -3.42
CA ARG A 26 8.18 -18.94 -2.08
C ARG A 26 6.84 -18.87 -1.33
N HIS A 27 6.71 -17.97 -0.35
CA HIS A 27 5.48 -17.67 0.41
C HIS A 27 5.06 -16.20 0.25
N GLY A 28 5.66 -15.50 -0.69
CA GLY A 28 5.55 -14.07 -0.88
C GLY A 28 4.48 -13.70 -1.90
N PRO A 29 4.76 -12.74 -2.78
CA PRO A 29 3.77 -12.21 -3.71
C PRO A 29 3.39 -13.21 -4.81
N LEU A 30 2.18 -13.03 -5.32
CA LEU A 30 1.71 -13.69 -6.54
C LEU A 30 1.88 -12.73 -7.72
N TYR A 31 2.20 -13.29 -8.88
CA TYR A 31 2.39 -12.56 -10.12
C TYR A 31 1.46 -13.10 -11.20
N TRP A 32 0.68 -12.20 -11.79
CA TRP A 32 -0.14 -12.45 -12.97
C TRP A 32 0.49 -11.80 -14.20
N LEU A 33 0.35 -12.49 -15.32
CA LEU A 33 0.66 -11.95 -16.64
C LEU A 33 -0.62 -11.37 -17.25
N VAL A 34 -0.50 -10.14 -17.73
CA VAL A 34 -1.56 -9.42 -18.46
C VAL A 34 -0.92 -8.80 -19.69
N GLU A 35 -1.75 -8.36 -20.63
CA GLU A 35 -1.27 -7.64 -21.80
C GLU A 35 -0.46 -6.39 -21.37
N PRO A 36 0.70 -6.12 -21.99
CA PRO A 36 1.48 -4.92 -21.68
C PRO A 36 0.65 -3.64 -21.82
N GLY A 37 0.77 -2.72 -20.86
CA GLY A 37 0.03 -1.46 -20.84
C GLY A 37 -1.43 -1.56 -20.38
N SER A 38 -2.05 -2.75 -20.36
CA SER A 38 -3.45 -2.92 -19.92
C SER A 38 -3.67 -2.61 -18.43
N ALA A 39 -2.58 -2.62 -17.66
CA ALA A 39 -2.57 -2.32 -16.23
C ALA A 39 -2.09 -0.89 -15.92
N ASP A 40 -1.82 -0.05 -16.93
CA ASP A 40 -1.35 1.31 -16.70
C ASP A 40 -2.39 2.12 -15.93
N GLY A 41 -1.92 2.87 -14.92
CA GLY A 41 -2.77 3.70 -14.07
C GLY A 41 -3.64 2.91 -13.07
N TRP A 42 -3.44 1.61 -12.88
CA TRP A 42 -4.15 0.87 -11.83
C TRP A 42 -3.72 1.35 -10.45
N ASP A 43 -4.70 1.73 -9.65
CA ASP A 43 -4.56 2.04 -8.23
C ASP A 43 -5.39 1.03 -7.42
N VAL A 44 -4.72 -0.03 -6.94
CA VAL A 44 -5.30 -1.08 -6.09
C VAL A 44 -4.34 -1.30 -4.92
N ARG A 45 -4.88 -1.35 -3.69
CA ARG A 45 -4.06 -1.53 -2.48
C ARG A 45 -3.28 -2.85 -2.51
N GLN A 46 -2.01 -2.78 -2.13
CA GLN A 46 -1.07 -3.92 -2.13
C GLN A 46 -0.86 -4.59 -3.50
N VAL A 47 -1.16 -3.88 -4.57
CA VAL A 47 -0.93 -4.30 -5.95
C VAL A 47 0.10 -3.36 -6.59
N HIS A 48 1.05 -3.94 -7.32
CA HIS A 48 2.04 -3.19 -8.08
C HIS A 48 2.05 -3.66 -9.54
N VAL A 49 1.94 -2.70 -10.45
CA VAL A 49 2.12 -2.94 -11.89
C VAL A 49 3.61 -2.94 -12.19
N LEU A 50 4.08 -4.02 -12.81
CA LEU A 50 5.48 -4.17 -13.20
C LEU A 50 5.58 -3.87 -14.69
N GLY A 51 6.53 -3.00 -15.08
CA GLY A 51 6.75 -2.65 -16.49
C GLY A 51 5.79 -1.61 -17.08
N GLY A 52 5.07 -0.84 -16.24
CA GLY A 52 4.27 0.30 -16.71
C GLY A 52 5.13 1.45 -17.24
N ALA A 53 4.55 2.32 -18.06
CA ALA A 53 5.26 3.35 -18.84
C ALA A 53 6.18 4.31 -18.02
N ALA A 54 5.91 4.47 -16.71
CA ALA A 54 6.67 5.35 -15.82
C ALA A 54 7.61 4.60 -14.83
N ALA A 55 7.61 3.26 -14.82
CA ALA A 55 8.34 2.46 -13.83
C ALA A 55 9.75 2.09 -14.31
N ARG A 56 10.74 2.09 -13.40
CA ARG A 56 12.05 1.46 -13.64
C ARG A 56 11.87 -0.01 -14.04
N ALA A 57 12.78 -0.51 -14.89
CA ALA A 57 12.81 -1.91 -15.29
C ALA A 57 12.71 -2.82 -14.07
N SER A 58 11.66 -3.64 -14.04
CA SER A 58 11.36 -4.59 -12.97
C SER A 58 11.39 -5.99 -13.55
N TYR A 59 12.06 -6.92 -12.86
CA TYR A 59 12.23 -8.30 -13.32
C TYR A 59 11.38 -9.25 -12.48
N VAL A 60 10.84 -10.28 -13.13
CA VAL A 60 10.15 -11.41 -12.50
C VAL A 60 10.84 -12.69 -12.96
N GLY A 61 11.16 -13.59 -12.03
CA GLY A 61 11.62 -14.92 -12.40
C GLY A 61 10.46 -15.71 -13.02
N VAL A 62 10.71 -16.42 -14.11
CA VAL A 62 9.72 -17.31 -14.72
C VAL A 62 10.15 -18.74 -14.42
N PRO A 63 9.35 -19.53 -13.66
CA PRO A 63 9.74 -20.90 -13.35
C PRO A 63 9.65 -21.81 -14.59
N PRO A 64 10.48 -22.85 -14.69
CA PRO A 64 10.26 -23.95 -15.63
C PRO A 64 8.83 -24.51 -15.52
N ALA A 65 8.24 -24.94 -16.65
CA ALA A 65 6.82 -25.33 -16.71
C ALA A 65 6.41 -26.45 -15.72
N HIS A 66 7.34 -27.32 -15.35
CA HIS A 66 7.11 -28.44 -14.43
C HIS A 66 7.26 -28.07 -12.94
N TRP A 67 7.63 -26.83 -12.61
CA TRP A 67 7.76 -26.38 -11.22
C TRP A 67 6.42 -25.86 -10.71
N THR A 68 5.62 -26.73 -10.11
CA THR A 68 4.25 -26.41 -9.64
C THR A 68 4.11 -26.38 -8.12
N GLY A 69 5.21 -26.41 -7.39
CA GLY A 69 5.21 -26.42 -5.93
C GLY A 69 6.55 -25.98 -5.34
N PRO A 70 6.61 -25.77 -4.01
CA PRO A 70 7.81 -25.37 -3.31
C PRO A 70 8.91 -26.45 -3.38
N PRO A 71 10.19 -26.08 -3.18
CA PRO A 71 10.68 -24.77 -2.73
C PRO A 71 10.90 -23.74 -3.85
N GLY A 72 10.82 -22.45 -3.50
CA GLY A 72 11.20 -21.34 -4.39
C GLY A 72 10.08 -20.82 -5.28
N ILE A 73 10.46 -20.26 -6.44
CA ILE A 73 9.52 -19.72 -7.42
C ILE A 73 8.85 -20.86 -8.18
N HIS A 74 7.53 -20.86 -8.26
CA HIS A 74 6.77 -21.95 -8.86
C HIS A 74 5.46 -21.45 -9.47
N TRP A 75 4.89 -22.25 -10.36
CA TRP A 75 3.56 -22.03 -10.90
C TRP A 75 2.50 -22.40 -9.88
N ARG A 76 1.59 -21.46 -9.63
CA ARG A 76 0.31 -21.73 -8.96
C ARG A 76 -0.77 -22.12 -9.95
N ILE A 77 -0.74 -21.52 -11.13
CA ILE A 77 -1.45 -21.99 -12.32
C ILE A 77 -0.39 -22.06 -13.42
N PRO A 78 -0.05 -23.26 -13.92
CA PRO A 78 0.92 -23.42 -15.00
C PRO A 78 0.42 -22.75 -16.29
N VAL A 79 1.37 -22.36 -17.13
CA VAL A 79 1.07 -21.98 -18.52
C VAL A 79 0.44 -23.16 -19.26
N GLY A 80 -0.55 -22.88 -20.11
CA GLY A 80 -1.20 -23.87 -20.94
C GLY A 80 -1.95 -23.21 -22.11
N PRO A 81 -2.45 -23.99 -23.08
CA PRO A 81 -3.21 -23.47 -24.21
C PRO A 81 -4.36 -22.58 -23.74
N GLY A 82 -4.37 -21.31 -24.16
CA GLY A 82 -5.41 -20.34 -23.79
C GLY A 82 -5.34 -19.80 -22.36
N ARG A 83 -4.31 -20.14 -21.56
CA ARG A 83 -4.18 -19.73 -20.14
C ARG A 83 -2.90 -18.94 -19.86
N TYR A 84 -2.35 -18.24 -20.85
CA TYR A 84 -1.11 -17.48 -20.66
C TYR A 84 -1.33 -16.16 -19.93
N LEU A 85 -2.34 -15.40 -20.35
CA LEU A 85 -2.68 -14.09 -19.80
C LEU A 85 -4.01 -14.18 -19.07
N THR A 86 -4.16 -13.39 -18.01
CA THR A 86 -5.46 -13.16 -17.37
C THR A 86 -6.11 -11.93 -17.99
N ASP A 87 -7.44 -11.96 -18.18
CA ASP A 87 -8.20 -10.77 -18.57
C ASP A 87 -7.94 -9.63 -17.56
N PRO A 88 -7.47 -8.45 -18.01
CA PRO A 88 -7.12 -7.37 -17.11
C PRO A 88 -8.32 -6.81 -16.32
N ALA A 89 -9.51 -6.75 -16.91
CA ALA A 89 -10.69 -6.21 -16.23
C ALA A 89 -11.14 -7.14 -15.10
N LEU A 90 -11.20 -8.45 -15.37
CA LEU A 90 -11.52 -9.47 -14.37
C LEU A 90 -10.48 -9.50 -13.25
N LEU A 91 -9.19 -9.45 -13.61
CA LEU A 91 -8.10 -9.44 -12.63
C LEU A 91 -8.18 -8.21 -11.71
N ARG A 92 -8.41 -7.02 -12.29
CA ARG A 92 -8.57 -5.79 -11.51
C ARG A 92 -9.73 -5.88 -10.54
N GLN A 93 -10.88 -6.37 -11.00
CA GLN A 93 -12.08 -6.51 -10.18
C GLN A 93 -11.83 -7.47 -9.01
N SER A 94 -11.30 -8.67 -9.29
CA SER A 94 -11.01 -9.68 -8.28
C SER A 94 -9.99 -9.20 -7.25
N LEU A 95 -8.94 -8.48 -7.67
CA LEU A 95 -7.97 -7.91 -6.74
C LEU A 95 -8.52 -6.76 -5.90
N ALA A 96 -9.40 -5.92 -6.47
CA ALA A 96 -10.06 -4.87 -5.71
C ALA A 96 -11.02 -5.43 -4.65
N LEU A 97 -11.76 -6.50 -4.99
CA LEU A 97 -12.62 -7.22 -4.05
C LEU A 97 -11.81 -7.90 -2.95
N ALA A 98 -10.78 -8.65 -3.32
CA ALA A 98 -9.86 -9.29 -2.38
C ALA A 98 -9.22 -8.28 -1.44
N ALA A 99 -8.69 -7.16 -1.96
CA ALA A 99 -8.08 -6.13 -1.14
C ALA A 99 -9.07 -5.51 -0.13
N ARG A 100 -10.34 -5.32 -0.51
CA ARG A 100 -11.38 -4.83 0.41
C ARG A 100 -11.73 -5.82 1.50
N ALA A 101 -11.82 -7.11 1.17
CA ALA A 101 -12.14 -8.16 2.12
C ALA A 101 -11.02 -8.36 3.13
N GLU A 102 -9.78 -8.39 2.64
CA GLU A 102 -8.60 -8.76 3.42
C GLU A 102 -7.99 -7.61 4.23
N LEU A 103 -8.04 -6.40 3.68
CA LEU A 103 -7.39 -5.23 4.27
C LEU A 103 -8.42 -4.24 4.83
N GLY A 104 -9.69 -4.64 4.89
CA GLY A 104 -10.83 -3.77 5.13
C GLY A 104 -11.03 -2.74 4.01
N PRO A 105 -12.00 -1.82 4.17
CA PRO A 105 -12.12 -0.66 3.28
C PRO A 105 -10.77 0.04 3.12
N ALA A 106 -10.54 0.58 1.93
CA ALA A 106 -9.27 1.13 1.48
C ALA A 106 -8.80 2.31 2.32
N GLY A 107 -8.35 2.09 3.56
CA GLY A 107 -8.02 3.17 4.47
C GLY A 107 -9.05 4.30 4.42
N GLU A 108 -10.34 3.98 4.58
CA GLU A 108 -11.17 4.99 5.22
C GLU A 108 -10.78 4.96 6.69
N ALA A 109 -10.62 6.14 7.26
CA ALA A 109 -10.64 6.35 8.68
C ALA A 109 -11.57 5.34 9.36
N GLY A 110 -11.09 4.65 10.40
CA GLY A 110 -11.96 3.87 11.27
C GLY A 110 -13.24 4.64 11.60
N PRO A 111 -14.35 3.93 11.87
CA PRO A 111 -15.74 4.38 11.69
C PRO A 111 -15.89 5.88 11.88
N VAL A 112 -15.88 6.72 10.81
CA VAL A 112 -15.71 8.20 10.82
C VAL A 112 -15.75 8.74 12.24
N THR A 113 -14.67 8.53 13.00
CA THR A 113 -14.73 8.91 14.42
C THR A 113 -14.57 10.39 14.31
N SER A 114 -15.67 11.14 14.35
CA SER A 114 -15.63 12.59 14.33
C SER A 114 -14.64 12.99 15.44
N ARG A 115 -13.46 13.46 15.05
CA ARG A 115 -12.48 13.93 16.01
C ARG A 115 -12.72 15.40 16.22
N ILE A 116 -12.56 15.85 17.45
CA ILE A 116 -12.66 17.25 17.78
C ILE A 116 -11.37 17.93 17.33
N CYS A 117 -11.50 18.96 16.50
CA CYS A 117 -10.38 19.81 16.11
C CYS A 117 -9.87 20.56 17.34
N VAL A 118 -8.60 20.38 17.71
CA VAL A 118 -8.01 21.06 18.88
C VAL A 118 -8.02 22.59 18.77
N ARG A 119 -8.18 23.14 17.56
CA ARG A 119 -8.14 24.58 17.31
C ARG A 119 -9.50 25.27 17.37
N CYS A 120 -10.54 24.63 16.82
CA CYS A 120 -11.88 25.24 16.72
C CYS A 120 -12.97 24.47 17.46
N ASP A 121 -12.61 23.35 18.11
CA ASP A 121 -13.47 22.50 18.93
C ASP A 121 -14.68 21.89 18.20
N ARG A 122 -14.68 21.96 16.86
CA ARG A 122 -15.73 21.36 16.04
C ARG A 122 -15.37 19.94 15.62
N PRO A 123 -16.36 19.03 15.53
CA PRO A 123 -16.15 17.70 14.95
C PRO A 123 -15.73 17.82 13.47
N THR A 124 -14.75 17.03 13.08
CA THR A 124 -14.34 16.87 11.68
C THR A 124 -14.34 15.39 11.29
N SER A 125 -14.92 15.10 10.13
CA SER A 125 -14.87 13.79 9.48
C SER A 125 -13.56 13.54 8.74
N THR A 126 -12.71 14.57 8.60
CA THR A 126 -11.42 14.53 7.89
C THR A 126 -10.30 15.07 8.78
N PRO A 127 -9.96 14.40 9.88
CA PRO A 127 -8.97 14.90 10.84
C PRO A 127 -7.53 14.79 10.29
N VAL A 128 -6.71 15.81 10.57
CA VAL A 128 -5.26 15.83 10.32
C VAL A 128 -4.52 15.80 11.66
N VAL A 129 -3.55 14.90 11.83
CA VAL A 129 -2.73 14.83 13.05
C VAL A 129 -1.75 16.01 13.08
N VAL A 130 -1.76 16.77 14.18
CA VAL A 130 -0.91 17.96 14.37
C VAL A 130 0.07 17.83 15.53
N GLY A 131 0.00 16.75 16.30
CA GLY A 131 0.92 16.47 17.39
C GLY A 131 0.52 15.22 18.16
N GLN A 132 1.34 14.84 19.14
CA GLN A 132 1.04 13.76 20.06
C GLN A 132 1.08 14.30 21.49
N ALA A 133 -0.02 14.12 22.23
CA ALA A 133 -0.07 14.41 23.64
C ALA A 133 0.63 13.28 24.41
N HIS A 134 1.75 13.59 25.07
CA HIS A 134 2.40 12.67 25.97
C HIS A 134 1.71 12.73 27.34
N SER A 135 1.28 11.58 27.86
CA SER A 135 0.86 11.43 29.26
C SER A 135 1.84 10.51 29.96
N ALA A 136 2.07 10.72 31.26
CA ALA A 136 3.11 10.01 32.02
C ALA A 136 2.83 8.50 32.20
N SER A 137 1.61 8.02 31.91
CA SER A 137 1.19 6.64 32.22
C SER A 137 0.44 5.91 31.11
N ALA A 138 0.13 6.56 29.99
CA ALA A 138 -0.48 5.92 28.83
C ALA A 138 0.24 6.40 27.56
N GLY A 139 0.44 5.49 26.60
CA GLY A 139 1.04 5.79 25.30
C GLY A 139 0.47 7.07 24.69
N GLY A 140 1.31 7.83 24.00
CA GLY A 140 0.95 9.15 23.47
C GLY A 140 -0.36 9.10 22.68
N ARG A 141 -1.21 10.11 22.87
CA ARG A 141 -2.48 10.23 22.14
C ARG A 141 -2.34 11.27 21.05
N ASP A 142 -2.72 10.91 19.83
CA ASP A 142 -2.68 11.85 18.71
C ASP A 142 -3.66 13.03 18.90
N ILE A 143 -3.18 14.22 18.55
CA ILE A 143 -3.92 15.49 18.55
C ILE A 143 -4.33 15.79 17.12
N TYR A 144 -5.60 16.15 16.91
CA TYR A 144 -6.19 16.32 15.58
C TYR A 144 -6.62 17.77 15.31
N SER A 145 -6.57 18.20 14.05
CA SER A 145 -7.07 19.47 13.55
C SER A 145 -7.89 19.28 12.27
N CYS A 146 -8.83 20.19 11.98
CA CYS A 146 -9.57 20.17 10.72
C CYS A 146 -8.74 20.78 9.56
N PRO A 147 -9.08 20.49 8.29
CA PRO A 147 -8.32 20.97 7.12
C PRO A 147 -8.22 22.50 7.00
N THR A 148 -9.17 23.23 7.57
CA THR A 148 -9.15 24.69 7.62
C THR A 148 -8.15 25.19 8.67
N CYS A 149 -8.15 24.59 9.86
CA CYS A 149 -7.34 25.05 10.98
C CYS A 149 -5.88 24.58 10.90
N VAL A 150 -5.58 23.44 10.28
CA VAL A 150 -4.20 22.92 10.15
C VAL A 150 -3.25 23.93 9.51
N ARG A 151 -3.76 24.79 8.62
CA ARG A 151 -2.98 25.85 7.95
C ARG A 151 -2.46 26.94 8.88
N THR A 152 -2.96 26.99 10.11
CA THR A 152 -2.54 27.97 11.14
C THR A 152 -1.54 27.39 12.14
N PHE A 153 -1.23 26.10 12.05
CA PHE A 153 -0.19 25.49 12.89
C PHE A 153 1.18 25.89 12.34
N PRO A 154 2.18 26.15 13.21
CA PRO A 154 3.55 26.36 12.77
C PRO A 154 4.00 25.16 11.95
N GLN A 155 4.67 25.40 10.82
CA GLN A 155 5.33 24.31 10.12
C GLN A 155 6.35 23.66 11.07
N PRO A 156 6.44 22.32 11.11
CA PRO A 156 7.46 21.65 11.88
C PRO A 156 8.82 22.23 11.49
N VAL A 157 9.49 22.88 12.43
CA VAL A 157 10.89 23.23 12.25
C VAL A 157 11.65 21.92 12.18
N ASP A 158 12.53 21.79 11.19
CA ASP A 158 13.36 20.63 11.04
C ASP A 158 14.18 20.45 12.34
N PRO A 159 14.02 19.30 13.06
CA PRO A 159 14.65 19.11 14.36
C PRO A 159 16.19 19.12 14.26
N ILE A 160 16.73 18.67 13.13
CA ILE A 160 18.17 18.66 12.87
C ILE A 160 18.68 20.09 12.70
N THR A 161 17.94 20.92 11.96
CA THR A 161 18.28 22.33 11.77
C THR A 161 18.29 23.11 13.09
N GLN A 162 17.35 22.80 14.00
CA GLN A 162 17.28 23.44 15.31
C GLN A 162 18.42 22.99 16.24
N ILE A 163 18.77 21.70 16.22
CA ILE A 163 19.91 21.15 16.97
C ILE A 163 21.23 21.74 16.47
N ASP A 164 21.40 21.88 15.16
CA ASP A 164 22.61 22.46 14.57
C ASP A 164 22.78 23.94 14.92
N ALA A 165 21.68 24.71 14.94
CA ALA A 165 21.70 26.10 15.38
C ALA A 165 22.10 26.27 16.86
N LEU A 166 21.59 25.38 17.74
CA LEU A 166 21.95 25.35 19.16
C LEU A 166 23.42 24.95 19.38
N ARG A 167 23.97 24.07 18.53
CA ARG A 167 25.38 23.70 18.58
C ARG A 167 26.30 24.86 18.17
N ARG A 168 25.94 25.60 17.11
CA ARG A 168 26.70 26.77 16.65
C ARG A 168 26.76 27.90 17.70
N THR A 169 25.62 28.25 18.28
CA THR A 169 25.55 29.27 19.35
C THR A 169 26.38 28.90 20.58
N ARG A 170 26.53 27.60 20.88
CA ARG A 170 27.39 27.13 21.97
C ARG A 170 28.89 27.20 21.64
N GLN A 171 29.26 27.14 20.37
CA GLN A 171 30.65 27.25 19.92
C GLN A 171 31.12 28.70 19.81
N GLU A 172 30.22 29.65 19.53
CA GLU A 172 30.52 31.08 19.42
C GLU A 172 30.59 31.80 20.80
N GLY A 173 30.15 31.14 21.87
CA GLY A 173 30.19 31.64 23.24
C GLY A 173 31.37 31.16 24.09
N ALA A 174 32.45 30.66 23.47
CA ALA A 174 33.66 30.15 24.14
C ALA A 174 34.89 31.01 23.80
#